data_AF-A0A935P3F3-F1
#
_entry.id   AF-A0A935P3F3-F1
#
_cell.length_a   1.000
_cell.length_b   1.000
_cell.length_c   1.000
_cell.angle_alpha   90.00
_cell.angle_beta   90.00
_cell.angle_gamma   90.00
#
_symmetry.space_group_name_H-M   'P 1'
#
loop_
_entity.id
_entity.type
_entity.pdbx_description
1 polymer ?
#
loop_
_entity_poly.entity_id
_entity_poly.type
_entity_poly.pdbx_seq_one_letter_code
_entity_poly.pdbx_strand_id
1 'polypeptide(L)'
;MMPTLISRSRAARFPPSTPSTPGAPGRNGQAGAWLRGALALCLGAACGGAQPARLPAQGLPAPAAAEPAPPAAQAPPEQAPLGFPLLSIDWSSVSLKSNADALALWQQIAPTGADWTLRLGELPDDDRLLKPLAIALLREGNFTCPALLPCTNAGVEEVASSATLTDPCLRRELALWAFQRLDEDDAAGLGDTLVAISGMPPPEHELVSEAFDLVPANHDDLLLRMNQAARAAGQAELADSSLPWLSPLALQKVLEQMHADGVYEHLDIDQARPSFLAAIADRRLKAKTSIAAMHELTGQSGQVAKDVRLALRKATADPRCEVAGAAIQLLEQHGEPRYLPRPARASTAAALHSLCVAAAYTQSHAGLDEVLRPFVSPQGLQVIDHAAASEDPGGGPQGEFIARSELVTLPFLEDLSAALESCSGSTCKTFGLRFELSFDAKHLLQRIERFAEDSPGCASP
;
A
#
# COMPACT_ATOMS: atom_id res chain seq x y z
N MET A 1 -28.16 -21.41 3.36
CA MET A 1 -27.91 -20.19 2.58
C MET A 1 -27.22 -19.22 3.53
N MET A 2 -25.91 -18.99 3.38
CA MET A 2 -25.36 -17.75 3.91
C MET A 2 -26.19 -16.63 3.30
N PRO A 3 -26.79 -15.72 4.07
CA PRO A 3 -27.25 -14.49 3.47
C PRO A 3 -26.00 -13.91 2.79
N THR A 4 -26.01 -13.86 1.46
CA THR A 4 -25.04 -13.09 0.72
C THR A 4 -25.10 -11.72 1.36
N LEU A 5 -24.02 -11.33 2.04
CA LEU A 5 -23.86 -9.98 2.57
C LEU A 5 -24.11 -9.07 1.36
N ILE A 6 -25.31 -8.48 1.30
CA ILE A 6 -25.63 -7.51 0.29
C ILE A 6 -24.78 -6.32 0.67
N SER A 7 -23.59 -6.23 0.06
CA SER A 7 -22.80 -5.02 0.02
C SER A 7 -23.75 -3.94 -0.49
N ARG A 8 -24.29 -3.14 0.44
CA ARG A 8 -25.02 -1.93 0.09
C ARG A 8 -23.95 -1.02 -0.48
N SER A 9 -23.80 -1.02 -1.80
CA SER A 9 -23.07 0.03 -2.50
C SER A 9 -23.77 1.35 -2.18
N ARG A 10 -23.35 2.01 -1.08
CA ARG A 10 -23.73 3.39 -0.80
C ARG A 10 -23.06 4.22 -1.88
N ALA A 11 -23.85 4.63 -2.88
CA ALA A 11 -23.40 5.60 -3.86
C ALA A 11 -22.97 6.87 -3.10
N ALA A 12 -21.67 7.17 -3.14
CA ALA A 12 -21.10 8.37 -2.57
C ALA A 12 -21.85 9.59 -3.12
N ARG A 13 -22.64 10.26 -2.27
CA ARG A 13 -23.21 11.57 -2.59
C ARG A 13 -22.12 12.60 -2.36
N PHE A 14 -21.38 12.92 -3.42
CA PHE A 14 -20.52 14.10 -3.41
C PHE A 14 -21.38 15.35 -3.23
N PRO A 15 -21.11 16.21 -2.22
CA PRO A 15 -21.79 17.49 -2.12
C PRO A 15 -21.32 18.42 -3.26
N PRO A 16 -22.21 19.27 -3.82
CA PRO A 16 -21.84 20.25 -4.83
C PRO A 16 -20.91 21.31 -4.24
N SER A 17 -19.77 21.53 -4.88
CA SER A 17 -18.77 22.54 -4.53
C SER A 17 -19.36 23.95 -4.67
N THR A 18 -19.49 24.70 -3.57
CA THR A 18 -19.82 26.12 -3.62
C THR A 18 -18.57 26.97 -3.88
N PRO A 19 -18.63 28.01 -4.73
CA PRO A 19 -17.47 28.86 -5.00
C PRO A 19 -17.16 29.80 -3.83
N SER A 20 -16.01 29.61 -3.20
CA SER A 20 -15.47 30.47 -2.14
C SER A 20 -14.83 31.74 -2.72
N THR A 21 -15.20 32.89 -2.18
CA THR A 21 -14.65 34.22 -2.54
C THR A 21 -13.27 34.43 -1.90
N PRO A 22 -12.28 35.03 -2.60
CA PRO A 22 -10.92 35.14 -2.07
C PRO A 22 -10.80 36.26 -1.02
N GLY A 23 -10.38 35.89 0.20
CA GLY A 23 -9.97 36.79 1.27
C GLY A 23 -8.47 37.09 1.23
N ALA A 24 -8.11 38.35 1.51
CA ALA A 24 -6.76 38.89 1.45
C ALA A 24 -5.79 38.33 2.52
N PRO A 25 -4.46 38.31 2.29
CA PRO A 25 -3.51 37.65 3.18
C PRO A 25 -3.08 38.54 4.36
N GLY A 26 -3.26 38.02 5.57
CA GLY A 26 -2.64 38.53 6.79
C GLY A 26 -1.22 37.97 6.97
N ARG A 27 -0.24 38.87 7.03
CA ARG A 27 1.14 38.58 7.46
C ARG A 27 1.17 38.34 8.96
N ASN A 28 1.80 37.26 9.41
CA ASN A 28 2.59 37.22 10.64
C ASN A 28 3.55 36.03 10.62
N GLY A 29 4.84 36.31 10.83
CA GLY A 29 5.85 35.31 11.06
C GLY A 29 6.14 35.14 12.55
N GLN A 30 6.71 34.01 12.94
CA GLN A 30 7.92 33.92 13.76
C GLN A 30 8.33 32.46 13.96
N ALA A 31 9.64 32.32 14.19
CA ALA A 31 10.43 31.10 14.22
C ALA A 31 10.25 30.26 15.49
N GLY A 32 10.60 28.98 15.38
CA GLY A 32 10.84 28.10 16.53
C GLY A 32 11.64 26.87 16.10
N ALA A 33 12.94 26.89 16.38
CA ALA A 33 13.85 25.77 16.17
C ALA A 33 13.80 24.80 17.35
N TRP A 34 13.70 23.48 17.12
CA TRP A 34 14.08 22.45 18.10
C TRP A 34 14.64 21.18 17.45
N LEU A 35 15.46 20.50 18.25
CA LEU A 35 16.50 19.52 17.97
C LEU A 35 16.03 18.08 17.65
N ARG A 36 16.85 17.43 16.81
CA ARG A 36 17.49 16.09 16.92
C ARG A 36 16.82 14.98 17.77
N GLY A 37 16.63 13.84 17.10
CA GLY A 37 17.28 12.59 17.50
C GLY A 37 16.37 11.45 17.94
N ALA A 38 16.17 10.47 17.06
CA ALA A 38 16.15 9.03 17.37
C ALA A 38 16.12 8.25 16.05
N LEU A 39 17.18 7.48 15.78
CA LEU A 39 17.25 6.55 14.66
C LEU A 39 16.75 5.20 15.18
N ALA A 40 15.58 4.76 14.74
CA ALA A 40 15.07 3.42 14.98
C ALA A 40 15.11 2.66 13.66
N LEU A 41 15.92 1.59 13.60
CA LEU A 41 15.93 0.63 12.50
C LEU A 41 14.68 -0.25 12.62
N CYS A 42 13.70 -0.02 11.76
CA CYS A 42 12.62 -0.96 11.49
C CYS A 42 12.91 -1.62 10.14
N LEU A 43 13.21 -2.93 10.17
CA LEU A 43 13.25 -3.78 8.99
C LEU A 43 11.81 -4.00 8.52
N GLY A 44 11.38 -3.24 7.53
CA GLY A 44 10.11 -3.46 6.84
C GLY A 44 10.27 -4.53 5.77
N ALA A 45 9.57 -5.65 5.91
CA ALA A 45 9.34 -6.60 4.83
C ALA A 45 8.37 -5.94 3.83
N ALA A 46 8.89 -5.53 2.67
CA ALA A 46 8.09 -5.03 1.57
C ALA A 46 7.51 -6.22 0.79
N CYS A 47 6.20 -6.47 0.91
CA CYS A 47 5.48 -7.33 -0.01
C CYS A 47 5.27 -6.56 -1.33
N GLY A 48 6.14 -6.83 -2.31
CA GLY A 48 5.99 -6.34 -3.67
C GLY A 48 4.89 -7.10 -4.41
N GLY A 49 3.92 -6.36 -4.95
CA GLY A 49 2.93 -6.91 -5.88
C GLY A 49 3.61 -7.43 -7.14
N ALA A 50 3.52 -8.74 -7.38
CA ALA A 50 3.95 -9.36 -8.62
C ALA A 50 3.07 -8.87 -9.78
N GLN A 51 3.68 -8.25 -10.79
CA GLN A 51 3.02 -8.04 -12.07
C GLN A 51 2.90 -9.39 -12.81
N PRO A 52 1.79 -9.66 -13.52
CA PRO A 52 1.64 -10.89 -14.28
C PRO A 52 2.57 -10.87 -15.49
N ALA A 53 3.46 -11.87 -15.57
CA ALA A 53 4.29 -12.14 -16.74
C ALA A 53 3.40 -12.34 -17.99
N ARG A 54 3.72 -11.62 -19.07
CA ARG A 54 3.15 -11.85 -20.40
C ARG A 54 3.61 -13.22 -20.91
N LEU A 55 2.70 -14.19 -20.93
CA LEU A 55 2.93 -15.48 -21.58
C LEU A 55 3.05 -15.29 -23.11
N PRO A 56 3.95 -16.03 -23.78
CA PRO A 56 4.03 -16.04 -25.24
C PRO A 56 2.75 -16.64 -25.84
N ALA A 57 2.33 -16.10 -26.99
CA ALA A 57 1.16 -16.56 -27.73
C ALA A 57 1.32 -18.03 -28.15
N GLN A 58 0.71 -18.94 -27.40
CA GLN A 58 0.59 -20.34 -27.80
C GLN A 58 -0.54 -20.47 -28.84
N GLY A 59 -0.23 -21.16 -29.93
CA GLY A 59 -1.16 -21.44 -31.01
C GLY A 59 -2.41 -22.17 -30.53
N LEU A 60 -3.54 -21.83 -31.16
CA LEU A 60 -4.86 -22.40 -30.88
C LEU A 60 -4.83 -23.94 -30.89
N PRO A 61 -5.12 -24.62 -29.77
CA PRO A 61 -5.31 -26.06 -29.77
C PRO A 61 -6.62 -26.43 -30.47
N ALA A 62 -6.60 -27.58 -31.12
CA ALA A 62 -7.76 -28.22 -31.75
C ALA A 62 -8.91 -28.41 -30.73
N PRO A 63 -10.18 -28.44 -31.18
CA PRO A 63 -11.34 -28.54 -30.28
C PRO A 63 -11.26 -29.81 -29.44
N ALA A 64 -11.10 -29.63 -28.13
CA ALA A 64 -11.12 -30.70 -27.15
C ALA A 64 -12.53 -31.33 -27.08
N ALA A 65 -12.56 -32.65 -26.93
CA ALA A 65 -13.76 -33.42 -26.70
C ALA A 65 -14.49 -32.90 -25.44
N ALA A 66 -15.83 -32.83 -25.53
CA ALA A 66 -16.70 -32.31 -24.50
C ALA A 66 -16.40 -32.94 -23.12
N GLU A 67 -16.00 -32.07 -22.19
CA GLU A 67 -15.82 -32.39 -20.78
C GLU A 67 -17.17 -32.82 -20.18
N PRO A 68 -17.24 -33.93 -19.42
CA PRO A 68 -18.49 -34.34 -18.77
C PRO A 68 -18.94 -33.24 -17.81
N ALA A 69 -20.22 -32.88 -17.91
CA ALA A 69 -20.82 -31.84 -17.08
C ALA A 69 -20.50 -32.08 -15.60
N PRO A 70 -20.11 -31.03 -14.84
CA PRO A 70 -19.89 -31.16 -13.41
C PRO A 70 -21.15 -31.73 -12.74
N PRO A 71 -21.00 -32.63 -11.75
CA PRO A 71 -22.15 -33.12 -11.01
C PRO A 71 -22.92 -31.93 -10.45
N ALA A 72 -24.22 -31.90 -10.71
CA ALA A 72 -25.12 -30.85 -10.25
C ALA A 72 -24.84 -30.55 -8.78
N ALA A 73 -24.55 -29.28 -8.47
CA ALA A 73 -24.39 -28.81 -7.11
C ALA A 73 -25.57 -29.31 -6.28
N GLN A 74 -25.29 -30.12 -5.25
CA GLN A 74 -26.32 -30.59 -4.34
C GLN A 74 -27.02 -29.34 -3.79
N ALA A 75 -28.35 -29.29 -3.94
CA ALA A 75 -29.14 -28.21 -3.37
C ALA A 75 -28.78 -28.08 -1.88
N PRO A 76 -28.58 -26.85 -1.36
CA PRO A 76 -28.34 -26.66 0.06
C PRO A 76 -29.44 -27.40 0.83
N PRO A 77 -29.11 -28.14 1.91
CA PRO A 77 -30.11 -28.82 2.70
C PRO A 77 -31.18 -27.81 3.10
N GLU A 78 -32.42 -28.08 2.69
CA GLU A 78 -33.60 -27.31 3.01
C GLU A 78 -33.72 -27.29 4.54
N GLN A 79 -33.39 -26.15 5.15
CA GLN A 79 -33.45 -25.98 6.59
C GLN A 79 -34.91 -26.15 7.00
N ALA A 80 -35.22 -27.25 7.68
CA ALA A 80 -36.54 -27.49 8.24
C ALA A 80 -36.92 -26.29 9.12
N PRO A 81 -38.12 -25.71 8.98
CA PRO A 81 -38.58 -24.65 9.85
C PRO A 81 -38.74 -25.26 11.25
N LEU A 82 -37.73 -25.07 12.10
CA LEU A 82 -37.86 -25.34 13.52
C LEU A 82 -38.89 -24.35 14.06
N GLY A 83 -40.12 -24.81 14.26
CA GLY A 83 -41.27 -23.98 14.66
C GLY A 83 -41.21 -23.44 16.11
N PHE A 84 -40.02 -23.40 16.73
CA PHE A 84 -39.81 -22.85 18.06
C PHE A 84 -38.70 -21.79 18.01
N PRO A 85 -38.91 -20.60 18.61
CA PRO A 85 -37.87 -19.58 18.69
C PRO A 85 -36.65 -20.13 19.44
N LEU A 86 -35.45 -19.90 18.90
CA LEU A 86 -34.17 -20.20 19.54
C LEU A 86 -33.94 -19.31 20.77
N LEU A 87 -34.51 -18.09 20.77
CA LEU A 87 -34.44 -17.12 21.85
C LEU A 87 -35.75 -17.10 22.65
N SER A 88 -35.73 -17.65 23.85
CA SER A 88 -36.82 -17.57 24.83
C SER A 88 -36.79 -16.25 25.63
N ILE A 89 -36.63 -15.11 24.95
CA ILE A 89 -36.48 -13.78 25.57
C ILE A 89 -37.78 -13.00 25.38
N ASP A 90 -38.35 -12.47 26.47
CA ASP A 90 -39.44 -11.50 26.39
C ASP A 90 -38.88 -10.11 26.08
N TRP A 91 -38.74 -9.81 24.79
CA TRP A 91 -38.20 -8.55 24.26
C TRP A 91 -38.94 -7.31 24.78
N SER A 92 -40.23 -7.42 25.13
CA SER A 92 -41.01 -6.29 25.65
C SER A 92 -40.59 -5.86 27.05
N SER A 93 -39.92 -6.75 27.79
CA SER A 93 -39.44 -6.52 29.16
C SER A 93 -37.97 -6.07 29.21
N VAL A 94 -37.24 -6.16 28.09
CA VAL A 94 -35.81 -5.84 28.03
C VAL A 94 -35.57 -4.34 28.18
N SER A 95 -34.67 -3.96 29.08
CA SER A 95 -34.26 -2.57 29.30
C SER A 95 -32.74 -2.47 29.33
N LEU A 96 -32.16 -1.78 28.33
CA LEU A 96 -30.72 -1.59 28.18
C LEU A 96 -30.30 -0.22 28.72
N LYS A 97 -30.23 -0.11 30.05
CA LYS A 97 -29.88 1.17 30.72
C LYS A 97 -28.38 1.40 30.78
N SER A 98 -27.58 0.35 30.63
CA SER A 98 -26.12 0.39 30.68
C SER A 98 -25.50 -0.57 29.66
N ASN A 99 -24.21 -0.36 29.34
CA ASN A 99 -23.45 -1.31 28.52
C ASN A 99 -23.38 -2.71 29.19
N ALA A 100 -23.40 -2.77 30.53
CA ALA A 100 -23.37 -4.04 31.26
C ALA A 100 -24.66 -4.85 31.03
N ASP A 101 -25.83 -4.17 30.99
CA ASP A 101 -27.11 -4.83 30.68
C ASP A 101 -27.10 -5.39 29.26
N ALA A 102 -26.55 -4.64 28.31
CA ALA A 102 -26.40 -5.07 26.92
C ALA A 102 -25.46 -6.27 26.77
N LEU A 103 -24.32 -6.29 27.48
CA LEU A 103 -23.41 -7.43 27.47
C LEU A 103 -24.02 -8.68 28.12
N ALA A 104 -24.75 -8.52 29.22
CA ALA A 104 -25.48 -9.63 29.84
C ALA A 104 -26.55 -10.21 28.90
N LEU A 105 -27.19 -9.36 28.08
CA LEU A 105 -28.13 -9.80 27.05
C LEU A 105 -27.42 -10.52 25.90
N TRP A 106 -26.24 -10.05 25.46
CA TRP A 106 -25.45 -10.74 24.44
C TRP A 106 -25.06 -12.17 24.81
N GLN A 107 -24.76 -12.42 26.09
CA GLN A 107 -24.49 -13.78 26.59
C GLN A 107 -25.69 -14.73 26.45
N GLN A 108 -26.92 -14.19 26.40
CA GLN A 108 -28.14 -14.98 26.16
C GLN A 108 -28.45 -15.10 24.66
N ILE A 109 -28.15 -14.05 23.87
CA ILE A 109 -28.40 -14.01 22.43
C ILE A 109 -27.43 -14.91 21.66
N ALA A 110 -26.14 -14.89 21.96
CA ALA A 110 -25.13 -15.65 21.20
C ALA A 110 -24.24 -16.44 22.18
N PRO A 111 -24.78 -17.47 22.85
CA PRO A 111 -24.02 -18.22 23.83
C PRO A 111 -22.89 -19.02 23.17
N THR A 112 -23.09 -19.47 21.92
CA THR A 112 -22.10 -20.24 21.16
C THR A 112 -22.01 -19.83 19.69
N GLY A 113 -20.91 -20.20 19.03
CA GLY A 113 -20.66 -19.98 17.61
C GLY A 113 -21.43 -20.93 16.67
N ALA A 114 -22.14 -21.93 17.20
CA ALA A 114 -22.87 -22.89 16.36
C ALA A 114 -24.14 -22.31 15.72
N ASP A 115 -24.82 -21.38 16.42
CA ASP A 115 -26.14 -20.89 16.03
C ASP A 115 -26.29 -19.36 16.06
N TRP A 116 -25.18 -18.63 16.26
CA TRP A 116 -25.21 -17.16 16.42
C TRP A 116 -25.93 -16.44 15.27
N THR A 117 -25.68 -16.81 14.01
CA THR A 117 -26.32 -16.18 12.85
C THR A 117 -27.84 -16.41 12.85
N LEU A 118 -28.30 -17.60 13.22
CA LEU A 118 -29.73 -17.92 13.30
C LEU A 118 -30.41 -17.10 14.40
N ARG A 119 -29.76 -17.00 15.56
CA ARG A 119 -30.27 -16.22 16.70
C ARG A 119 -30.31 -14.72 16.42
N LEU A 120 -29.33 -14.18 15.70
CA LEU A 120 -29.37 -12.78 15.23
C LEU A 120 -30.60 -12.51 14.34
N GLY A 121 -31.04 -13.51 13.57
CA GLY A 121 -32.25 -13.43 12.74
C GLY A 121 -33.55 -13.38 13.53
N GLU A 122 -33.54 -13.71 14.83
CA GLU A 122 -34.70 -13.64 15.72
C GLU A 122 -34.81 -12.34 16.52
N LEU A 123 -33.80 -11.46 16.43
CA LEU A 123 -33.84 -10.17 17.10
C LEU A 123 -34.95 -9.29 16.52
N PRO A 124 -35.72 -8.56 17.35
CA PRO A 124 -36.72 -7.64 16.85
C PRO A 124 -36.05 -6.47 16.13
N ASP A 125 -36.65 -6.02 15.04
CA ASP A 125 -36.17 -4.88 14.24
C ASP A 125 -36.57 -3.53 14.91
N ASP A 126 -36.07 -3.31 16.13
CA ASP A 126 -36.26 -2.10 16.92
C ASP A 126 -34.91 -1.46 17.26
N ASP A 127 -34.61 -0.32 16.63
CA ASP A 127 -33.36 0.42 16.83
C ASP A 127 -33.11 0.80 18.29
N ARG A 128 -34.16 0.97 19.11
CA ARG A 128 -34.03 1.29 20.54
C ARG A 128 -33.38 0.15 21.32
N LEU A 129 -33.48 -1.08 20.81
CA LEU A 129 -32.83 -2.26 21.35
C LEU A 129 -31.51 -2.53 20.63
N LEU A 130 -31.52 -2.52 19.28
CA LEU A 130 -30.37 -2.97 18.48
C LEU A 130 -29.18 -2.02 18.58
N LYS A 131 -29.39 -0.70 18.58
CA LYS A 131 -28.28 0.26 18.66
C LYS A 131 -27.51 0.16 19.98
N PRO A 132 -28.15 0.15 21.17
CA PRO A 132 -27.42 -0.05 22.42
C PRO A 132 -26.67 -1.39 22.48
N LEU A 133 -27.23 -2.48 21.92
CA LEU A 133 -26.53 -3.77 21.80
C LEU A 133 -25.27 -3.68 20.94
N ALA A 134 -25.39 -3.06 19.76
CA ALA A 134 -24.29 -2.84 18.83
C ALA A 134 -23.18 -1.98 19.47
N ILE A 135 -23.54 -0.85 20.07
CA ILE A 135 -22.61 0.06 20.76
C ILE A 135 -21.88 -0.65 21.90
N ALA A 136 -22.59 -1.41 22.73
CA ALA A 136 -21.99 -2.12 23.85
C ALA A 136 -20.97 -3.18 23.38
N LEU A 137 -21.28 -3.89 22.30
CA LEU A 137 -20.38 -4.87 21.70
C LEU A 137 -19.11 -4.21 21.16
N LEU A 138 -19.23 -3.14 20.36
CA LEU A 138 -18.07 -2.45 19.80
C LEU A 138 -17.14 -1.90 20.89
N ARG A 139 -17.71 -1.34 21.96
CA ARG A 139 -16.94 -0.75 23.07
C ARG A 139 -16.13 -1.76 23.86
N GLU A 140 -16.58 -3.01 23.92
CA GLU A 140 -15.95 -4.02 24.75
C GLU A 140 -14.76 -4.71 24.05
N GLY A 141 -14.68 -4.62 22.72
CA GLY A 141 -13.48 -4.93 21.96
C GLY A 141 -13.17 -6.44 21.86
N ASN A 142 -11.89 -6.77 21.73
CA ASN A 142 -11.36 -8.14 21.54
C ASN A 142 -11.85 -8.78 20.22
N PHE A 143 -11.56 -8.13 19.09
CA PHE A 143 -11.97 -8.61 17.75
C PHE A 143 -10.84 -9.30 16.98
N THR A 144 -9.62 -9.35 17.51
CA THR A 144 -8.45 -9.85 16.78
C THR A 144 -8.48 -11.36 16.68
N CYS A 145 -8.93 -11.87 15.55
CA CYS A 145 -8.96 -13.29 15.25
C CYS A 145 -7.59 -13.75 14.71
N PRO A 146 -7.14 -14.98 15.02
CA PRO A 146 -5.91 -15.52 14.48
C PRO A 146 -5.92 -15.53 12.94
N ALA A 147 -4.84 -15.05 12.33
CA ALA A 147 -4.66 -15.14 10.88
C ALA A 147 -4.43 -16.59 10.46
N LEU A 148 -5.08 -17.03 9.39
CA LEU A 148 -4.68 -18.23 8.67
C LEU A 148 -3.30 -17.97 8.04
N LEU A 149 -2.43 -18.98 8.04
CA LEU A 149 -1.01 -18.89 7.70
C LEU A 149 -0.71 -17.92 6.52
N PRO A 150 0.40 -17.15 6.60
CA PRO A 150 0.67 -16.00 5.72
C PRO A 150 0.84 -16.33 4.23
N CYS A 151 0.88 -17.62 3.86
CA CYS A 151 1.11 -18.08 2.49
C CYS A 151 -0.19 -18.39 1.73
N THR A 152 -1.34 -18.42 2.41
CA THR A 152 -2.66 -18.48 1.78
C THR A 152 -3.30 -17.11 1.90
N ASN A 153 -3.97 -16.61 0.84
CA ASN A 153 -4.70 -15.33 0.84
C ASN A 153 -5.26 -15.05 2.22
N ALA A 154 -4.79 -13.97 2.86
CA ALA A 154 -4.92 -13.69 4.30
C ALA A 154 -6.35 -13.83 4.82
N GLY A 155 -6.72 -15.07 5.14
CA GLY A 155 -8.03 -15.44 5.62
C GLY A 155 -8.06 -15.36 7.14
N VAL A 156 -9.26 -15.18 7.65
CA VAL A 156 -9.55 -15.22 9.09
C VAL A 156 -9.98 -16.64 9.44
N GLU A 157 -9.59 -17.15 10.62
CA GLU A 157 -10.08 -18.43 11.12
C GLU A 157 -11.62 -18.42 11.23
N GLU A 158 -12.27 -19.50 10.78
CA GLU A 158 -13.72 -19.62 10.90
C GLU A 158 -14.14 -19.71 12.38
N VAL A 159 -15.29 -19.13 12.71
CA VAL A 159 -15.83 -19.19 14.09
C VAL A 159 -16.09 -20.64 14.48
N ALA A 160 -15.38 -21.13 15.50
CA ALA A 160 -15.60 -22.46 16.03
C ALA A 160 -17.04 -22.63 16.55
N SER A 161 -17.66 -23.78 16.33
CA SER A 161 -19.02 -24.05 16.81
C SER A 161 -19.17 -23.96 18.34
N SER A 162 -18.09 -24.20 19.08
CA SER A 162 -18.00 -24.04 20.53
C SER A 162 -17.51 -22.66 20.99
N ALA A 163 -17.20 -21.74 20.06
CA ALA A 163 -16.78 -20.38 20.40
C ALA A 163 -17.84 -19.73 21.27
N THR A 164 -17.46 -19.05 22.34
CA THR A 164 -18.40 -18.29 23.18
C THR A 164 -18.19 -16.80 22.94
N LEU A 165 -18.97 -15.93 23.59
CA LEU A 165 -18.77 -14.48 23.49
C LEU A 165 -17.37 -14.04 23.98
N THR A 166 -16.51 -14.87 24.56
CA THR A 166 -15.11 -14.49 24.85
C THR A 166 -14.16 -14.74 23.68
N ASP A 167 -14.61 -15.48 22.66
CA ASP A 167 -13.83 -15.81 21.47
C ASP A 167 -13.73 -14.58 20.54
N PRO A 168 -12.51 -14.18 20.12
CA PRO A 168 -12.34 -12.97 19.32
C PRO A 168 -12.91 -13.10 17.90
N CYS A 169 -12.92 -14.30 17.33
CA CYS A 169 -13.46 -14.53 15.98
C CYS A 169 -14.98 -14.43 15.99
N LEU A 170 -15.67 -14.98 17.00
CA LEU A 170 -17.11 -14.75 17.15
C LEU A 170 -17.42 -13.27 17.38
N ARG A 171 -16.64 -12.57 18.22
CA ARG A 171 -16.83 -11.14 18.46
C ARG A 171 -16.61 -10.30 17.20
N ARG A 172 -15.63 -10.65 16.38
CA ARG A 172 -15.39 -10.03 15.07
C ARG A 172 -16.63 -10.07 14.20
N GLU A 173 -17.23 -11.26 14.02
CA GLU A 173 -18.46 -11.42 13.23
C GLU A 173 -19.63 -10.62 13.79
N LEU A 174 -19.80 -10.65 15.12
CA LEU A 174 -20.83 -9.85 15.78
C LEU A 174 -20.57 -8.33 15.65
N ALA A 175 -19.30 -7.90 15.62
CA ALA A 175 -18.93 -6.50 15.42
C ALA A 175 -19.24 -6.02 14.00
N LEU A 176 -19.03 -6.86 12.97
CA LEU A 176 -19.47 -6.58 11.60
C LEU A 176 -21.00 -6.43 11.52
N TRP A 177 -21.74 -7.31 12.20
CA TRP A 177 -23.20 -7.12 12.34
C TRP A 177 -23.54 -5.82 13.07
N ALA A 178 -22.78 -5.45 14.11
CA ALA A 178 -23.03 -4.24 14.89
C ALA A 178 -22.89 -2.98 14.03
N PHE A 179 -21.86 -2.89 13.18
CA PHE A 179 -21.69 -1.76 12.26
C PHE A 179 -22.89 -1.58 11.32
N GLN A 180 -23.52 -2.67 10.88
CA GLN A 180 -24.73 -2.60 10.02
C GLN A 180 -25.96 -2.02 10.74
N ARG A 181 -25.93 -1.91 12.08
CA ARG A 181 -27.02 -1.36 12.90
C ARG A 181 -26.79 0.10 13.31
N LEU A 182 -25.62 0.64 13.02
CA LEU A 182 -25.25 1.99 13.38
C LEU A 182 -25.37 2.93 12.17
N ASP A 183 -25.52 4.22 12.45
CA ASP A 183 -25.45 5.27 11.46
C ASP A 183 -24.41 6.34 11.84
N GLU A 184 -24.23 7.32 10.96
CA GLU A 184 -23.21 8.36 11.09
C GLU A 184 -23.39 9.21 12.38
N ASP A 185 -24.61 9.30 12.93
CA ASP A 185 -24.87 10.04 14.16
C ASP A 185 -24.30 9.32 15.39
N ASP A 186 -24.12 8.00 15.32
CA ASP A 186 -23.56 7.18 16.39
C ASP A 186 -22.03 7.32 16.52
N ALA A 187 -21.34 7.76 15.45
CA ALA A 187 -19.88 7.81 15.36
C ALA A 187 -19.23 8.68 16.46
N ALA A 188 -19.82 9.84 16.76
CA ALA A 188 -19.30 10.75 17.77
C ALA A 188 -19.26 10.12 19.17
N GLY A 189 -20.24 9.27 19.50
CA GLY A 189 -20.31 8.53 20.77
C GLY A 189 -19.36 7.33 20.86
N LEU A 190 -18.70 6.98 19.76
CA LEU A 190 -17.81 5.83 19.60
C LEU A 190 -16.36 6.23 19.29
N GLY A 191 -16.00 7.51 19.29
CA GLY A 191 -14.71 8.00 18.78
C GLY A 191 -13.47 7.20 19.23
N ASP A 192 -13.27 6.98 20.53
CA ASP A 192 -12.11 6.21 21.03
C ASP A 192 -12.18 4.73 20.65
N THR A 193 -13.38 4.16 20.58
CA THR A 193 -13.61 2.79 20.11
C THR A 193 -13.28 2.65 18.64
N LEU A 194 -13.71 3.60 17.79
CA LEU A 194 -13.41 3.59 16.36
C LEU A 194 -11.91 3.75 16.11
N VAL A 195 -11.22 4.63 16.86
CA VAL A 195 -9.75 4.75 16.80
C VAL A 195 -9.07 3.43 17.20
N ALA A 196 -9.55 2.76 18.25
CA ALA A 196 -9.01 1.47 18.67
C ALA A 196 -9.21 0.37 17.61
N ILE A 197 -10.40 0.32 16.99
CA ILE A 197 -10.70 -0.62 15.89
C ILE A 197 -9.81 -0.31 14.68
N SER A 198 -9.66 0.96 14.29
CA SER A 198 -8.79 1.33 13.17
C SER A 198 -7.34 0.97 13.38
N GLY A 199 -6.87 0.89 14.63
CA GLY A 199 -5.52 0.46 14.98
C GLY A 199 -5.30 -1.05 15.01
N MET A 200 -6.25 -1.86 14.55
CA MET A 200 -6.09 -3.31 14.51
C MET A 200 -5.18 -3.74 13.33
N PRO A 201 -4.20 -4.62 13.55
CA PRO A 201 -3.36 -5.14 12.49
C PRO A 201 -4.16 -6.09 11.56
N PRO A 202 -3.62 -6.45 10.39
CA PRO A 202 -4.14 -7.56 9.60
C PRO A 202 -4.32 -8.83 10.45
N PRO A 203 -5.40 -9.62 10.25
CA PRO A 203 -6.26 -9.64 9.07
C PRO A 203 -7.54 -8.77 9.17
N GLU A 204 -7.66 -7.89 10.17
CA GLU A 204 -8.92 -7.16 10.48
C GLU A 204 -9.28 -6.01 9.52
N HIS A 205 -8.91 -6.12 8.25
CA HIS A 205 -9.15 -5.10 7.23
C HIS A 205 -10.64 -4.74 7.09
N GLU A 206 -11.53 -5.74 7.12
CA GLU A 206 -12.98 -5.54 6.97
C GLU A 206 -13.57 -4.72 8.12
N LEU A 207 -13.22 -5.06 9.37
CA LEU A 207 -13.68 -4.29 10.55
C LEU A 207 -13.15 -2.86 10.54
N VAL A 208 -11.90 -2.66 10.14
CA VAL A 208 -11.31 -1.32 10.03
C VAL A 208 -12.05 -0.51 8.96
N SER A 209 -12.44 -1.14 7.83
CA SER A 209 -13.19 -0.48 6.76
C SER A 209 -14.57 -0.01 7.24
N GLU A 210 -15.33 -0.90 7.87
CA GLU A 210 -16.64 -0.56 8.44
C GLU A 210 -16.55 0.56 9.49
N ALA A 211 -15.45 0.60 10.26
CA ALA A 211 -15.21 1.69 11.20
C ALA A 211 -15.02 3.04 10.49
N PHE A 212 -14.28 3.10 9.38
CA PHE A 212 -14.13 4.31 8.58
C PHE A 212 -15.45 4.73 7.91
N ASP A 213 -16.20 3.76 7.37
CA ASP A 213 -17.48 4.01 6.69
C ASP A 213 -18.57 4.57 7.62
N LEU A 214 -18.45 4.31 8.94
CA LEU A 214 -19.36 4.87 9.94
C LEU A 214 -19.13 6.37 10.19
N VAL A 215 -17.92 6.90 9.92
CA VAL A 215 -17.57 8.28 10.28
C VAL A 215 -17.89 9.24 9.13
N PRO A 216 -18.77 10.24 9.32
CA PRO A 216 -19.08 11.17 8.25
C PRO A 216 -17.92 12.13 7.98
N ALA A 217 -17.82 12.59 6.72
CA ALA A 217 -16.70 13.39 6.20
C ALA A 217 -16.42 14.70 6.96
N ASN A 218 -17.38 15.23 7.73
CA ASN A 218 -17.20 16.45 8.51
C ASN A 218 -16.49 16.24 9.87
N HIS A 219 -16.05 15.02 10.20
CA HIS A 219 -15.37 14.70 11.46
C HIS A 219 -13.85 14.55 11.28
N ASP A 220 -13.20 15.57 10.72
CA ASP A 220 -11.75 15.60 10.44
C ASP A 220 -10.89 15.12 11.61
N ASP A 221 -11.14 15.60 12.83
CA ASP A 221 -10.30 15.25 13.99
C ASP A 221 -10.38 13.75 14.34
N LEU A 222 -11.55 13.12 14.16
CA LEU A 222 -11.72 11.68 14.38
C LEU A 222 -11.08 10.88 13.24
N LEU A 223 -11.36 11.26 11.99
CA LEU A 223 -10.78 10.62 10.80
C LEU A 223 -9.24 10.69 10.82
N LEU A 224 -8.65 11.82 11.24
CA LEU A 224 -7.20 11.96 11.39
C LEU A 224 -6.62 10.99 12.43
N ARG A 225 -7.27 10.85 13.59
CA ARG A 225 -6.84 9.91 14.64
C ARG A 225 -6.96 8.46 14.17
N MET A 226 -8.03 8.11 13.46
CA MET A 226 -8.23 6.78 12.88
C MET A 226 -7.21 6.50 11.78
N ASN A 227 -6.92 7.46 10.91
CA ASN A 227 -5.90 7.36 9.86
C ASN A 227 -4.52 7.08 10.46
N GLN A 228 -4.16 7.82 11.52
CA GLN A 228 -2.91 7.62 12.24
C GLN A 228 -2.83 6.23 12.88
N ALA A 229 -3.90 5.76 13.52
CA ALA A 229 -3.97 4.44 14.13
C ALA A 229 -3.82 3.32 13.08
N ALA A 230 -4.56 3.42 11.96
CA ALA A 230 -4.51 2.45 10.87
C ALA A 230 -3.11 2.35 10.23
N ARG A 231 -2.45 3.48 9.98
CA ARG A 231 -1.06 3.46 9.49
C ARG A 231 -0.09 2.83 10.48
N ALA A 232 -0.22 3.15 11.76
CA ALA A 232 0.61 2.55 12.81
C ALA A 232 0.42 1.02 12.89
N ALA A 233 -0.77 0.52 12.51
CA ALA A 233 -1.10 -0.90 12.43
C ALA A 233 -0.71 -1.58 11.11
N GLY A 234 -0.07 -0.86 10.17
CA GLY A 234 0.31 -1.39 8.86
C GLY A 234 -0.83 -1.40 7.83
N GLN A 235 -1.96 -0.75 8.10
CA GLN A 235 -3.13 -0.65 7.21
C GLN A 235 -3.12 0.65 6.39
N ALA A 236 -1.97 1.00 5.80
CA ALA A 236 -1.79 2.29 5.12
C ALA A 236 -2.73 2.50 3.93
N GLU A 237 -3.00 1.46 3.14
CA GLU A 237 -3.91 1.53 1.97
C GLU A 237 -5.35 1.85 2.40
N LEU A 238 -5.82 1.23 3.48
CA LEU A 238 -7.14 1.49 4.01
C LEU A 238 -7.22 2.90 4.61
N ALA A 239 -6.16 3.34 5.31
CA ALA A 239 -6.05 4.73 5.75
C ALA A 239 -6.11 5.69 4.56
N ASP A 240 -5.43 5.40 3.44
CA ASP A 240 -5.45 6.22 2.23
C ASP A 240 -6.87 6.35 1.64
N SER A 241 -7.71 5.32 1.73
CA SER A 241 -9.10 5.37 1.24
C SER A 241 -10.01 6.40 1.94
N SER A 242 -9.64 6.80 3.17
CA SER A 242 -10.37 7.83 3.95
C SER A 242 -9.95 9.27 3.60
N LEU A 243 -8.84 9.46 2.89
CA LEU A 243 -8.31 10.78 2.57
C LEU A 243 -9.27 11.70 1.76
N PRO A 244 -10.05 11.20 0.77
CA PRO A 244 -11.02 12.05 0.05
C PRO A 244 -12.05 12.73 0.95
N TRP A 245 -12.23 12.24 2.18
CA TRP A 245 -13.24 12.68 3.13
C TRP A 245 -12.71 13.76 4.06
N LEU A 246 -11.39 13.97 4.09
CA LEU A 246 -10.74 14.98 4.92
C LEU A 246 -10.80 16.36 4.27
N SER A 247 -10.96 17.40 5.09
CA SER A 247 -10.80 18.78 4.60
C SER A 247 -9.35 19.05 4.14
N PRO A 248 -9.13 20.09 3.31
CA PRO A 248 -7.77 20.48 2.90
C PRO A 248 -6.80 20.74 4.06
N LEU A 249 -7.30 21.31 5.17
CA LEU A 249 -6.50 21.55 6.37
C LEU A 249 -6.11 20.24 7.06
N ALA A 250 -7.02 19.27 7.10
CA ALA A 250 -6.75 17.95 7.65
C ALA A 250 -5.75 17.19 6.75
N LEU A 251 -5.92 17.20 5.43
CA LEU A 251 -4.96 16.64 4.48
C LEU A 251 -3.55 17.21 4.67
N GLN A 252 -3.43 18.53 4.88
CA GLN A 252 -2.13 19.14 5.18
C GLN A 252 -1.52 18.59 6.48
N LYS A 253 -2.30 18.38 7.54
CA LYS A 253 -1.81 17.75 8.78
C LYS A 253 -1.33 16.31 8.51
N VAL A 254 -2.03 15.55 7.68
CA VAL A 254 -1.62 14.19 7.30
C VAL A 254 -0.25 14.22 6.62
N LEU A 255 -0.03 15.13 5.67
CA LEU A 255 1.27 15.29 5.02
C LEU A 255 2.38 15.62 6.02
N GLU A 256 2.17 16.64 6.83
CA GLU A 256 3.20 17.17 7.73
C GLU A 256 3.60 16.18 8.83
N GLN A 257 2.65 15.37 9.30
CA GLN A 257 2.86 14.48 10.44
C GLN A 257 3.12 13.03 10.04
N MET A 258 2.48 12.55 8.97
CA MET A 258 2.48 11.13 8.61
C MET A 258 3.20 10.82 7.30
N HIS A 259 3.57 11.81 6.49
CA HIS A 259 4.22 11.60 5.19
C HIS A 259 3.44 10.59 4.33
N ALA A 260 2.12 10.76 4.26
CA ALA A 260 1.25 9.85 3.54
C ALA A 260 1.27 10.13 2.03
N ASP A 261 1.62 9.12 1.24
CA ASP A 261 1.69 9.21 -0.22
C ASP A 261 0.33 9.57 -0.86
N GLY A 262 -0.74 8.90 -0.44
CA GLY A 262 -2.08 9.06 -1.04
C GLY A 262 -2.67 10.48 -0.94
N VAL A 263 -2.14 11.32 -0.04
CA VAL A 263 -2.66 12.69 0.12
C VAL A 263 -2.45 13.54 -1.13
N TYR A 264 -1.36 13.32 -1.86
CA TYR A 264 -1.05 14.12 -3.06
C TYR A 264 -2.06 13.89 -4.20
N GLU A 265 -2.80 12.78 -4.19
CA GLU A 265 -3.88 12.50 -5.15
C GLU A 265 -5.14 13.35 -4.90
N HIS A 266 -5.24 13.96 -3.71
CA HIS A 266 -6.40 14.75 -3.28
C HIS A 266 -6.10 16.23 -3.09
N LEU A 267 -4.86 16.65 -3.32
CA LEU A 267 -4.46 18.05 -3.23
C LEU A 267 -4.48 18.74 -4.59
N ASP A 268 -5.06 19.94 -4.59
CA ASP A 268 -4.93 20.88 -5.69
C ASP A 268 -3.54 21.53 -5.65
N ILE A 269 -2.76 21.36 -6.72
CA ILE A 269 -1.41 21.91 -6.83
C ILE A 269 -1.38 23.44 -6.73
N ASP A 270 -2.42 24.14 -7.22
CA ASP A 270 -2.47 25.61 -7.18
C ASP A 270 -2.61 26.12 -5.75
N GLN A 271 -3.28 25.34 -4.90
CA GLN A 271 -3.50 25.66 -3.49
C GLN A 271 -2.39 25.11 -2.59
N ALA A 272 -1.78 23.99 -2.97
CA ALA A 272 -0.82 23.25 -2.16
C ALA A 272 0.60 23.21 -2.74
N ARG A 273 0.96 24.14 -3.63
CA ARG A 273 2.30 24.23 -4.25
C ARG A 273 3.47 24.05 -3.27
N PRO A 274 3.48 24.66 -2.06
CA PRO A 274 4.56 24.44 -1.10
C PRO A 274 4.70 22.97 -0.67
N SER A 275 3.59 22.26 -0.51
CA SER A 275 3.55 20.84 -0.15
C SER A 275 4.13 19.97 -1.27
N PHE A 276 3.75 20.21 -2.52
CA PHE A 276 4.34 19.50 -3.67
C PHE A 276 5.85 19.77 -3.81
N LEU A 277 6.31 21.00 -3.55
CA LEU A 277 7.74 21.31 -3.54
C LEU A 277 8.49 20.58 -2.41
N ALA A 278 7.85 20.42 -1.24
CA ALA A 278 8.41 19.64 -0.13
C ALA A 278 8.47 18.14 -0.47
N ALA A 279 7.45 17.60 -1.15
CA ALA A 279 7.35 16.20 -1.57
C ALA A 279 8.54 15.73 -2.41
N ILE A 280 9.07 16.61 -3.27
CA ILE A 280 10.25 16.34 -4.10
C ILE A 280 11.48 15.98 -3.24
N ALA A 281 11.63 16.63 -2.08
CA ALA A 281 12.79 16.46 -1.20
C ALA A 281 12.51 15.51 -0.02
N ASP A 282 11.26 15.05 0.12
CA ASP A 282 10.85 14.20 1.23
C ASP A 282 11.22 12.74 0.96
N ARG A 283 12.17 12.24 1.75
CA ARG A 283 12.68 10.88 1.64
C ARG A 283 11.83 9.84 2.38
N ARG A 284 10.82 10.28 3.14
CA ARG A 284 9.87 9.39 3.82
C ARG A 284 8.75 8.97 2.88
N LEU A 285 8.47 9.76 1.84
CA LEU A 285 7.56 9.40 0.77
C LEU A 285 8.16 8.32 -0.14
N LYS A 286 7.29 7.58 -0.81
CA LYS A 286 7.68 6.67 -1.90
C LYS A 286 8.25 7.48 -3.06
N ALA A 287 9.21 6.90 -3.78
CA ALA A 287 9.82 7.53 -4.96
C ALA A 287 8.76 7.95 -5.99
N LYS A 288 7.78 7.06 -6.25
CA LYS A 288 6.62 7.32 -7.13
C LYS A 288 5.90 8.63 -6.79
N THR A 289 5.68 8.92 -5.51
CA THR A 289 5.00 10.15 -5.05
C THR A 289 5.85 11.38 -5.30
N SER A 290 7.14 11.33 -4.96
CA SER A 290 8.07 12.43 -5.25
C SER A 290 8.13 12.72 -6.76
N ILE A 291 8.17 11.68 -7.60
CA ILE A 291 8.21 11.79 -9.06
C ILE A 291 6.90 12.39 -9.60
N ALA A 292 5.74 11.90 -9.15
CA ALA A 292 4.44 12.46 -9.51
C ALA A 292 4.37 13.96 -9.16
N ALA A 293 4.83 14.34 -7.96
CA ALA A 293 4.88 15.74 -7.56
C ALA A 293 5.78 16.60 -8.47
N MET A 294 6.89 16.06 -8.98
CA MET A 294 7.71 16.76 -9.96
C MET A 294 6.94 17.02 -11.26
N HIS A 295 6.27 15.99 -11.80
CA HIS A 295 5.50 16.09 -13.04
C HIS A 295 4.35 17.10 -12.94
N GLU A 296 3.60 17.04 -11.83
CA GLU A 296 2.53 18.00 -11.54
C GLU A 296 3.07 19.44 -11.50
N LEU A 297 4.21 19.67 -10.83
CA LEU A 297 4.81 21.01 -10.70
C LEU A 297 5.42 21.56 -11.98
N THR A 298 5.91 20.70 -12.89
CA THR A 298 6.41 21.12 -14.19
C THR A 298 5.28 21.41 -15.18
N GLY A 299 4.15 20.71 -15.03
CA GLY A 299 3.03 20.76 -15.97
C GLY A 299 3.45 20.41 -17.41
N GLN A 300 2.61 20.77 -18.38
CA GLN A 300 2.91 20.58 -19.81
C GLN A 300 3.53 21.83 -20.49
N SER A 301 3.71 22.92 -19.74
CA SER A 301 4.14 24.21 -20.32
C SER A 301 5.66 24.33 -20.42
N GLY A 302 6.15 25.00 -21.45
CA GLY A 302 7.58 25.00 -21.80
C GLY A 302 8.54 25.67 -20.82
N GLN A 303 8.06 26.44 -19.82
CA GLN A 303 8.93 27.14 -18.87
C GLN A 303 8.69 26.72 -17.43
N VAL A 304 9.67 26.03 -16.84
CA VAL A 304 9.64 25.65 -15.42
C VAL A 304 9.90 26.87 -14.53
N ALA A 305 9.00 27.06 -13.57
CA ALA A 305 9.13 28.06 -12.53
C ALA A 305 10.47 27.93 -11.76
N LYS A 306 11.00 29.05 -11.27
CA LYS A 306 12.36 29.10 -10.69
C LYS A 306 12.51 28.22 -9.44
N ASP A 307 11.47 28.15 -8.62
CA ASP A 307 11.38 27.33 -7.42
C ASP A 307 11.37 25.83 -7.74
N VAL A 308 10.54 25.40 -8.70
CA VAL A 308 10.46 24.00 -9.16
C VAL A 308 11.79 23.57 -9.75
N ARG A 309 12.37 24.39 -10.63
CA ARG A 309 13.70 24.13 -11.19
C ARG A 309 14.79 24.03 -10.13
N LEU A 310 14.73 24.83 -9.06
CA LEU A 310 15.64 24.70 -7.93
C LEU A 310 15.43 23.38 -7.17
N ALA A 311 14.18 22.96 -6.99
CA ALA A 311 13.83 21.68 -6.36
C ALA A 311 14.35 20.50 -7.20
N LEU A 312 14.08 20.48 -8.52
CA LEU A 312 14.58 19.46 -9.44
C LEU A 312 16.11 19.34 -9.41
N ARG A 313 16.83 20.48 -9.45
CA ARG A 313 18.30 20.50 -9.36
C ARG A 313 18.84 19.92 -8.05
N LYS A 314 18.09 20.03 -6.95
CA LYS A 314 18.46 19.39 -5.68
C LYS A 314 18.15 17.89 -5.72
N ALA A 315 17.03 17.52 -6.32
CA ALA A 315 16.59 16.13 -6.47
C ALA A 315 17.52 15.30 -7.37
N THR A 316 18.31 15.90 -8.27
CA THR A 316 19.35 15.15 -9.03
C THR A 316 20.45 14.53 -8.15
N ALA A 317 20.50 14.89 -6.87
CA ALA A 317 21.39 14.30 -5.87
C ALA A 317 20.62 13.53 -4.78
N ASP A 318 19.36 13.15 -5.05
CA ASP A 318 18.59 12.26 -4.17
C ASP A 318 19.26 10.88 -4.13
N PRO A 319 19.41 10.25 -2.96
CA PRO A 319 19.98 8.90 -2.86
C PRO A 319 19.15 7.83 -3.58
N ARG A 320 17.84 8.05 -3.79
CA ARG A 320 16.97 7.16 -4.56
C ARG A 320 17.17 7.44 -6.04
N CYS A 321 17.60 6.42 -6.78
CA CYS A 321 18.03 6.59 -8.17
C CYS A 321 16.89 6.96 -9.10
N GLU A 322 15.70 6.41 -8.87
CA GLU A 322 14.47 6.75 -9.61
C GLU A 322 14.13 8.24 -9.49
N VAL A 323 14.19 8.80 -8.27
CA VAL A 323 13.89 10.21 -8.01
C VAL A 323 14.92 11.12 -8.67
N ALA A 324 16.20 10.80 -8.55
CA ALA A 324 17.26 11.56 -9.21
C ALA A 324 17.19 11.46 -10.74
N GLY A 325 16.93 10.27 -11.29
CA GLY A 325 16.76 10.03 -12.71
C GLY A 325 15.59 10.82 -13.29
N ALA A 326 14.42 10.78 -12.65
CA ALA A 326 13.24 11.55 -13.05
C ALA A 326 13.46 13.07 -12.97
N ALA A 327 14.18 13.55 -11.94
CA ALA A 327 14.53 14.96 -11.86
C ALA A 327 15.45 15.41 -13.00
N ILE A 328 16.43 14.59 -13.38
CA ILE A 328 17.33 14.85 -14.50
C ILE A 328 16.55 14.83 -15.83
N GLN A 329 15.64 13.87 -16.00
CA GLN A 329 14.72 13.80 -17.13
C GLN A 329 13.97 15.11 -17.34
N LEU A 330 13.29 15.59 -16.29
CA LEU A 330 12.53 16.83 -16.38
C LEU A 330 13.44 18.04 -16.66
N LEU A 331 14.62 18.09 -16.07
CA LEU A 331 15.59 19.16 -16.38
C LEU A 331 16.06 19.13 -17.84
N GLU A 332 16.30 17.95 -18.41
CA GLU A 332 16.69 17.80 -19.82
C GLU A 332 15.54 18.22 -20.75
N GLN A 333 14.32 17.75 -20.51
CA GLN A 333 13.11 18.09 -21.27
C GLN A 333 12.87 19.61 -21.32
N HIS A 334 13.29 20.32 -20.27
CA HIS A 334 13.23 21.78 -20.18
C HIS A 334 14.54 22.49 -20.52
N GLY A 335 15.43 21.86 -21.30
CA GLY A 335 16.59 22.47 -21.93
C GLY A 335 17.82 22.60 -21.04
N GLU A 336 17.95 21.80 -19.98
CA GLU A 336 19.13 21.76 -19.10
C GLU A 336 19.92 20.42 -19.17
N PRO A 337 20.43 20.01 -20.35
CA PRO A 337 21.10 18.70 -20.54
C PRO A 337 22.43 18.56 -19.78
N ARG A 338 22.94 19.65 -19.18
CA ARG A 338 24.14 19.59 -18.33
C ARG A 338 23.99 18.69 -17.10
N TYR A 339 22.75 18.39 -16.70
CA TYR A 339 22.43 17.51 -15.57
C TYR A 339 22.36 16.03 -15.96
N LEU A 340 22.53 15.68 -17.24
CA LEU A 340 22.60 14.29 -17.67
C LEU A 340 23.60 13.50 -16.81
N PRO A 341 23.29 12.24 -16.47
CA PRO A 341 24.13 11.43 -15.60
C PRO A 341 25.55 11.31 -16.17
N ARG A 342 26.56 11.41 -15.31
CA ARG A 342 27.97 11.26 -15.68
C ARG A 342 28.67 10.30 -14.73
N PRO A 343 29.66 9.52 -15.20
CA PRO A 343 30.43 8.64 -14.34
C PRO A 343 31.13 9.43 -13.24
N ALA A 344 30.84 9.11 -12.00
CA ALA A 344 31.57 9.65 -10.87
C ALA A 344 32.89 8.88 -10.69
N ARG A 345 34.00 9.62 -10.55
CA ARG A 345 35.36 9.04 -10.44
C ARG A 345 35.98 9.17 -9.05
N ALA A 346 35.18 9.60 -8.07
CA ALA A 346 35.68 9.87 -6.72
C ALA A 346 35.81 8.58 -5.87
N SER A 347 34.91 7.62 -6.06
CA SER A 347 34.88 6.35 -5.34
C SER A 347 33.97 5.34 -6.05
N THR A 348 34.09 4.06 -5.72
CA THR A 348 33.20 3.01 -6.22
C THR A 348 31.74 3.26 -5.80
N ALA A 349 31.49 3.74 -4.58
CA ALA A 349 30.13 4.06 -4.12
C ALA A 349 29.52 5.22 -4.93
N ALA A 350 30.31 6.26 -5.22
CA ALA A 350 29.85 7.36 -6.08
C ALA A 350 29.60 6.89 -7.51
N ALA A 351 30.47 6.02 -8.04
CA ALA A 351 30.32 5.45 -9.37
C ALA A 351 29.05 4.59 -9.47
N LEU A 352 28.80 3.72 -8.50
CA LEU A 352 27.58 2.91 -8.39
C LEU A 352 26.32 3.76 -8.33
N HIS A 353 26.29 4.78 -7.47
CA HIS A 353 25.13 5.68 -7.41
C HIS A 353 24.94 6.42 -8.74
N SER A 354 26.01 6.91 -9.37
CA SER A 354 25.89 7.57 -10.68
C SER A 354 25.41 6.63 -11.79
N LEU A 355 25.81 5.35 -11.75
CA LEU A 355 25.35 4.31 -12.67
C LEU A 355 23.88 3.96 -12.42
N CYS A 356 23.47 3.87 -11.15
CA CYS A 356 22.09 3.65 -10.73
C CYS A 356 21.16 4.77 -11.22
N VAL A 357 21.56 6.03 -11.04
CA VAL A 357 20.83 7.19 -11.59
C VAL A 357 20.76 7.13 -13.13
N ALA A 358 21.85 6.74 -13.80
CA ALA A 358 21.86 6.58 -15.25
C ALA A 358 20.91 5.47 -15.72
N ALA A 359 20.89 4.32 -15.05
CA ALA A 359 19.98 3.22 -15.33
C ALA A 359 18.50 3.64 -15.17
N ALA A 360 18.15 4.25 -14.04
CA ALA A 360 16.80 4.75 -13.78
C ALA A 360 16.36 5.83 -14.79
N TYR A 361 17.27 6.73 -15.17
CA TYR A 361 17.03 7.71 -16.23
C TYR A 361 16.75 7.06 -17.59
N THR A 362 17.49 5.99 -17.94
CA THR A 362 17.28 5.29 -19.22
C THR A 362 15.99 4.48 -19.26
N GLN A 363 15.52 3.93 -18.13
CA GLN A 363 14.26 3.18 -18.07
C GLN A 363 13.04 4.03 -18.42
N SER A 364 13.07 5.31 -18.04
CA SER A 364 11.99 6.26 -18.29
C SER A 364 12.05 6.93 -19.68
N HIS A 365 13.05 6.59 -20.50
CA HIS A 365 13.22 7.15 -21.84
C HIS A 365 13.57 6.11 -22.90
N ALA A 366 12.70 5.96 -23.90
CA ALA A 366 13.00 5.16 -25.07
C ALA A 366 14.19 5.76 -25.86
N GLY A 367 15.20 4.94 -26.14
CA GLY A 367 16.26 5.24 -27.12
C GLY A 367 17.48 6.02 -26.62
N LEU A 368 17.76 6.03 -25.31
CA LEU A 368 18.89 6.78 -24.72
C LEU A 368 20.03 5.91 -24.18
N ASP A 369 20.38 4.83 -24.89
CA ASP A 369 21.54 3.97 -24.55
C ASP A 369 22.89 4.71 -24.58
N GLU A 370 22.92 5.88 -25.22
CA GLU A 370 24.06 6.79 -25.21
C GLU A 370 24.42 7.28 -23.81
N VAL A 371 23.46 7.33 -22.87
CA VAL A 371 23.71 7.79 -21.50
C VAL A 371 24.51 6.77 -20.69
N LEU A 372 24.38 5.47 -20.97
CA LEU A 372 25.17 4.42 -20.30
C LEU A 372 26.57 4.27 -20.89
N ARG A 373 26.77 4.63 -22.16
CA ARG A 373 28.06 4.51 -22.86
C ARG A 373 29.23 5.17 -22.10
N PRO A 374 29.12 6.36 -21.49
CA PRO A 374 30.14 6.94 -20.62
C PRO A 374 30.54 6.08 -19.40
N PHE A 375 29.63 5.27 -18.87
CA PHE A 375 29.82 4.49 -17.64
C PHE A 375 30.55 3.18 -17.87
N VAL A 376 30.59 2.69 -19.10
CA VAL A 376 31.30 1.46 -19.46
C VAL A 376 32.74 1.77 -19.90
N SER A 377 33.65 0.88 -19.52
CA SER A 377 35.05 0.91 -19.94
C SER A 377 35.17 1.03 -21.46
N PRO A 378 36.18 1.76 -21.99
CA PRO A 378 36.45 1.83 -23.43
C PRO A 378 36.65 0.45 -24.09
N GLN A 379 37.05 -0.56 -23.32
CA GLN A 379 37.25 -1.91 -23.83
C GLN A 379 35.90 -2.56 -24.19
N GLY A 380 34.83 -2.28 -23.44
CA GLY A 380 33.55 -2.97 -23.55
C GLY A 380 33.08 -3.44 -22.18
N LEU A 381 32.03 -4.24 -22.15
CA LEU A 381 31.43 -4.81 -20.95
C LEU A 381 31.44 -6.34 -21.03
N GLN A 382 32.02 -7.00 -20.04
CA GLN A 382 31.89 -8.44 -19.90
C GLN A 382 30.63 -8.76 -19.09
N VAL A 383 29.70 -9.51 -19.66
CA VAL A 383 28.50 -10.00 -18.99
C VAL A 383 28.64 -11.50 -18.80
N ILE A 384 28.46 -11.98 -17.57
CA ILE A 384 28.47 -13.41 -17.27
C ILE A 384 27.17 -13.76 -16.58
N ASP A 385 26.41 -14.65 -17.18
CA ASP A 385 25.13 -15.10 -16.64
C ASP A 385 25.25 -16.51 -16.07
N HIS A 386 25.31 -16.59 -14.74
CA HIS A 386 25.27 -17.84 -13.99
C HIS A 386 23.83 -18.30 -13.72
N ALA A 387 22.84 -17.41 -13.81
CA ALA A 387 21.43 -17.77 -13.57
C ALA A 387 20.91 -18.70 -14.66
N ALA A 388 21.22 -18.41 -15.94
CA ALA A 388 20.81 -19.25 -17.07
C ALA A 388 21.41 -20.66 -17.02
N ALA A 389 22.62 -20.82 -16.47
CA ALA A 389 23.27 -22.13 -16.31
C ALA A 389 22.55 -23.05 -15.30
N SER A 390 21.73 -22.50 -14.41
CA SER A 390 20.96 -23.32 -13.47
C SER A 390 19.77 -24.03 -14.12
N GLU A 391 19.29 -23.52 -15.26
CA GLU A 391 18.15 -24.08 -15.99
C GLU A 391 18.56 -25.23 -16.93
N ASP A 392 19.82 -25.26 -17.37
CA ASP A 392 20.40 -26.35 -18.18
C ASP A 392 21.60 -26.99 -17.43
N PRO A 393 21.42 -28.14 -16.74
CA PRO A 393 22.45 -28.75 -15.91
C PRO A 393 23.72 -29.21 -16.68
N GLY A 394 23.74 -29.10 -18.02
CA GLY A 394 24.93 -29.29 -18.85
C GLY A 394 25.60 -28.00 -19.35
N GLY A 395 24.95 -26.85 -19.22
CA GLY A 395 25.42 -25.56 -19.70
C GLY A 395 26.29 -24.85 -18.66
N GLY A 396 27.58 -24.63 -18.95
CA GLY A 396 28.40 -23.73 -18.15
C GLY A 396 27.89 -22.29 -18.19
N PRO A 397 28.40 -21.39 -17.32
CA PRO A 397 28.02 -19.97 -17.36
C PRO A 397 28.29 -19.38 -18.75
N GLN A 398 27.30 -18.69 -19.29
CA GLN A 398 27.44 -18.02 -20.59
C GLN A 398 28.06 -16.65 -20.37
N GLY A 399 29.26 -16.46 -20.95
CA GLY A 399 29.96 -15.18 -20.96
C GLY A 399 29.81 -14.51 -22.31
N GLU A 400 29.29 -13.29 -22.32
CA GLU A 400 29.21 -12.44 -23.50
C GLU A 400 30.09 -11.20 -23.29
N PHE A 401 30.74 -10.76 -24.36
CA PHE A 401 31.43 -9.49 -24.38
C PHE A 401 30.67 -8.51 -25.26
N ILE A 402 30.14 -7.46 -24.65
CA ILE A 402 29.37 -6.43 -25.35
C ILE A 402 30.32 -5.28 -25.66
N ALA A 403 30.54 -5.02 -26.95
CA ALA A 403 31.35 -3.87 -27.35
C ALA A 403 30.69 -2.57 -26.88
N ARG A 404 31.48 -1.55 -26.56
CA ARG A 404 30.95 -0.27 -26.06
C ARG A 404 29.98 0.43 -27.06
N SER A 405 30.14 0.17 -28.35
CA SER A 405 29.23 0.63 -29.40
C SER A 405 27.89 -0.11 -29.44
N GLU A 406 27.82 -1.30 -28.84
CA GLU A 406 26.69 -2.26 -28.89
C GLU A 406 25.89 -2.29 -27.58
N LEU A 407 26.20 -1.40 -26.62
CA LEU A 407 25.50 -1.28 -25.32
C LEU A 407 24.00 -0.91 -25.40
N VAL A 408 23.45 -0.85 -26.61
CA VAL A 408 22.05 -0.53 -26.91
C VAL A 408 21.08 -1.55 -26.31
N THR A 409 21.55 -2.76 -26.01
CA THR A 409 20.71 -3.85 -25.50
C THR A 409 21.37 -4.52 -24.31
N LEU A 410 21.17 -3.97 -23.11
CA LEU A 410 21.39 -4.74 -21.89
C LEU A 410 20.10 -5.50 -21.57
N PRO A 411 20.04 -6.83 -21.80
CA PRO A 411 18.78 -7.59 -21.73
C PRO A 411 18.19 -7.66 -20.32
N PHE A 412 18.97 -7.34 -19.28
CA PHE A 412 18.59 -7.34 -17.86
C PHE A 412 18.69 -5.95 -17.23
N LEU A 413 18.58 -4.86 -18.03
CA LEU A 413 18.67 -3.49 -17.50
C LEU A 413 17.59 -3.21 -16.43
N GLU A 414 16.40 -3.81 -16.58
CA GLU A 414 15.33 -3.71 -15.59
C GLU A 414 15.73 -4.29 -14.23
N ASP A 415 16.14 -5.56 -14.23
CA ASP A 415 16.63 -6.26 -13.03
C ASP A 415 17.84 -5.57 -12.40
N LEU A 416 18.78 -5.09 -13.25
CA LEU A 416 19.99 -4.40 -12.79
C LEU A 416 19.65 -3.08 -12.11
N SER A 417 18.76 -2.28 -12.68
CA SER A 417 18.35 -1.00 -12.08
C SER A 417 17.70 -1.23 -10.71
N ALA A 418 16.79 -2.21 -10.62
CA ALA A 418 16.18 -2.60 -9.34
C ALA A 418 17.23 -3.08 -8.32
N ALA A 419 18.20 -3.87 -8.76
CA ALA A 419 19.28 -4.33 -7.90
C ALA A 419 20.22 -3.19 -7.46
N LEU A 420 20.46 -2.19 -8.30
CA LEU A 420 21.39 -1.09 -8.02
C LEU A 420 20.98 -0.24 -6.80
N GLU A 421 19.71 -0.26 -6.42
CA GLU A 421 19.21 0.44 -5.23
C GLU A 421 19.61 -0.22 -3.90
N SER A 422 20.02 -1.49 -3.93
CA SER A 422 20.29 -2.31 -2.74
C SER A 422 21.76 -2.75 -2.61
N CYS A 423 22.68 -2.07 -3.32
CA CYS A 423 24.09 -2.49 -3.35
C CYS A 423 24.79 -2.35 -2.00
N SER A 424 25.53 -3.40 -1.62
CA SER A 424 26.53 -3.37 -0.56
C SER A 424 27.92 -3.54 -1.18
N GLY A 425 28.61 -2.41 -1.40
CA GLY A 425 29.85 -2.40 -2.18
C GLY A 425 29.54 -2.69 -3.65
N SER A 426 30.28 -3.61 -4.27
CA SER A 426 30.08 -4.03 -5.67
C SER A 426 29.00 -5.10 -5.87
N THR A 427 28.36 -5.57 -4.80
CA THR A 427 27.33 -6.60 -4.86
C THR A 427 25.96 -6.00 -4.67
N CYS A 428 25.05 -6.24 -5.60
CA CYS A 428 23.71 -5.69 -5.67
C CYS A 428 22.68 -6.82 -5.72
N LYS A 429 21.50 -6.66 -5.12
CA LYS A 429 20.52 -7.75 -4.99
C LYS A 429 19.11 -7.31 -5.35
N THR A 430 18.35 -8.18 -6.00
CA THR A 430 16.91 -7.99 -6.19
C THR A 430 16.21 -9.34 -6.02
N PHE A 431 14.89 -9.40 -6.14
CA PHE A 431 14.11 -10.61 -5.91
C PHE A 431 14.63 -11.81 -6.71
N GLY A 432 15.33 -12.74 -6.03
CA GLY A 432 15.88 -13.96 -6.64
C GLY A 432 17.12 -13.76 -7.49
N LEU A 433 17.72 -12.57 -7.53
CA LEU A 433 18.91 -12.29 -8.35
C LEU A 433 19.98 -11.53 -7.55
N ARG A 434 21.24 -11.89 -7.78
CA ARG A 434 22.42 -11.17 -7.28
C ARG A 434 23.30 -10.75 -8.45
N PHE A 435 23.75 -9.51 -8.42
CA PHE A 435 24.69 -8.94 -9.37
C PHE A 435 26.01 -8.62 -8.70
N GLU A 436 27.13 -9.02 -9.31
CA GLU A 436 28.47 -8.57 -8.93
C GLU A 436 29.05 -7.66 -10.01
N LEU A 437 29.42 -6.45 -9.62
CA LEU A 437 29.84 -5.38 -10.53
C LEU A 437 31.33 -5.08 -10.34
N SER A 438 32.13 -5.25 -11.39
CA SER A 438 33.55 -4.87 -11.36
C SER A 438 33.79 -3.55 -12.08
N PHE A 439 34.61 -2.70 -11.47
CA PHE A 439 34.97 -1.39 -11.99
C PHE A 439 36.46 -1.30 -12.25
N ASP A 440 36.83 -0.51 -13.27
CA ASP A 440 38.23 -0.22 -13.59
C ASP A 440 38.85 0.81 -12.63
N ALA A 441 40.13 1.12 -12.83
CA ALA A 441 40.85 2.12 -12.04
C ALA A 441 40.29 3.56 -12.16
N LYS A 442 39.42 3.82 -13.14
CA LYS A 442 38.69 5.09 -13.33
C LYS A 442 37.23 4.99 -12.88
N HIS A 443 36.87 3.91 -12.20
CA HIS A 443 35.52 3.57 -11.76
C HIS A 443 34.50 3.45 -12.90
N LEU A 444 34.92 2.97 -14.06
CA LEU A 444 34.04 2.59 -15.16
C LEU A 444 33.71 1.10 -15.07
N LEU A 445 32.47 0.75 -15.38
CA LEU A 445 31.97 -0.62 -15.35
C LEU A 445 32.70 -1.46 -16.41
N GLN A 446 33.27 -2.59 -15.98
CA GLN A 446 33.99 -3.54 -16.83
C GLN A 446 33.31 -4.89 -16.91
N ARG A 447 32.66 -5.32 -15.82
CA ARG A 447 32.05 -6.65 -15.73
C ARG A 447 30.79 -6.65 -14.89
N ILE A 448 29.80 -7.41 -15.32
CA ILE A 448 28.58 -7.75 -14.59
C ILE A 448 28.49 -9.27 -14.53
N GLU A 449 28.33 -9.82 -13.32
CA GLU A 449 28.03 -11.24 -13.12
C GLU A 449 26.64 -11.36 -12.49
N ARG A 450 25.73 -12.09 -13.13
CA ARG A 450 24.38 -12.34 -12.67
C ARG A 450 24.26 -13.75 -12.12
N PHE A 451 23.72 -13.88 -10.91
CA PHE A 451 23.48 -15.15 -10.23
C PHE A 451 22.00 -15.26 -9.86
N ALA A 452 21.42 -16.45 -9.99
CA ALA A 452 20.18 -16.77 -9.30
C ALA A 452 20.49 -16.87 -7.79
N GLU A 453 19.71 -16.19 -6.96
CA GLU A 453 19.64 -16.51 -5.54
C GLU A 453 18.46 -17.45 -5.34
N ASP A 454 18.68 -18.51 -4.55
CA ASP A 454 17.58 -19.29 -4.01
C ASP A 454 16.64 -18.30 -3.32
N SER A 455 15.45 -18.09 -3.90
CA SER A 455 14.43 -17.28 -3.24
C SER A 455 14.32 -17.82 -1.83
N PRO A 456 14.34 -16.97 -0.78
CA PRO A 456 14.13 -17.43 0.57
C PRO A 456 12.82 -18.19 0.55
N GLY A 457 12.92 -19.52 0.54
CA GLY A 457 11.77 -20.37 0.34
C GLY A 457 10.76 -19.96 1.39
N CYS A 458 9.50 -19.83 1.00
CA CYS A 458 8.44 -20.07 1.98
C CYS A 458 8.70 -21.49 2.47
N ALA A 459 9.48 -21.63 3.54
CA ALA A 459 9.82 -22.93 4.08
C ALA A 459 8.47 -23.58 4.41
N SER A 460 8.11 -24.62 3.66
CA SER A 460 7.01 -25.48 4.07
C SER A 460 7.33 -25.96 5.49
N PRO A 461 6.41 -25.79 6.45
CA PRO A 461 6.61 -26.27 7.81
C PRO A 461 6.85 -27.78 7.86
#